data_AF-A0AAQ4EB79-F1
#
_entry.id   AF-A0AAQ4EB79-F1
#
_cell.length_a   1.000
_cell.length_b   1.000
_cell.length_c   1.000
_cell.angle_alpha   90.00
_cell.angle_beta   90.00
_cell.angle_gamma   90.00
#
_symmetry.space_group_name_H-M   'P 1'
#
loop_
_entity.id
_entity.type
_entity.pdbx_description
1 polymer ?
#
loop_
_entity_poly.entity_id
_entity_poly.type
_entity_poly.pdbx_seq_one_letter_code
_entity_poly.pdbx_strand_id
1 'polypeptide(L)'
;MCCVMPLYHAFGHIDFSILGIAEGITTVYLQPGNAPAHTLACIDKYRCTAIQGTPTVYYDLMHNPEMSKRCGTSLCEGLIGATTLQPPALENIVSRLGIRQLVTAYGLTETAGPVAFGLHHEAGYRPMPHTELRVRNHEVQVRGPTVFAGYWDHDDTGLLPDGWLPSG
;
A
#
# COMPACT_ATOMS: atom_id res chain seq x y z
N MET A 1 -2.02 12.70 5.40
CA MET A 1 -1.76 11.25 5.42
C MET A 1 -0.69 10.91 6.46
N CYS A 2 -0.84 9.81 7.20
CA CYS A 2 0.18 9.28 8.10
C CYS A 2 0.95 8.17 7.37
N CYS A 3 2.24 8.38 7.10
CA CYS A 3 3.12 7.41 6.46
C CYS A 3 3.98 6.74 7.53
N VAL A 4 3.77 5.43 7.73
CA VAL A 4 4.62 4.61 8.61
C VAL A 4 5.58 3.71 7.83
N MET A 5 5.58 3.83 6.51
CA MET A 5 6.39 3.00 5.63
C MET A 5 7.79 3.60 5.46
N PRO A 6 8.86 2.77 5.47
CA PRO A 6 10.21 3.27 5.27
C PRO A 6 10.42 3.83 3.87
N LEU A 7 11.03 5.01 3.76
CA LEU A 7 11.30 5.66 2.47
C LEU A 7 12.46 5.02 1.68
N TYR A 8 13.17 4.06 2.26
CA TYR A 8 14.15 3.24 1.51
C TYR A 8 13.48 2.06 0.77
N HIS A 9 12.20 1.79 1.03
CA HIS A 9 11.44 0.78 0.32
C HIS A 9 10.67 1.43 -0.83
N ALA A 10 10.63 0.80 -2.02
CA ALA A 10 9.99 1.37 -3.21
C ALA A 10 8.54 1.83 -2.96
N PHE A 11 7.72 0.97 -2.35
CA PHE A 11 6.36 1.31 -1.89
C PHE A 11 6.33 2.57 -0.99
N GLY A 12 7.25 2.68 -0.03
CA GLY A 12 7.34 3.84 0.85
C GLY A 12 7.69 5.13 0.11
N HIS A 13 8.67 5.04 -0.78
CA HIS A 13 9.21 6.16 -1.52
C HIS A 13 8.26 6.65 -2.63
N ILE A 14 7.83 5.74 -3.51
CA ILE A 14 7.10 6.10 -4.72
C ILE A 14 5.66 6.46 -4.38
N ASP A 15 4.95 5.61 -3.64
CA ASP A 15 3.52 5.81 -3.40
C ASP A 15 3.22 6.88 -2.36
N PHE A 16 4.15 7.19 -1.46
CA PHE A 16 3.84 8.04 -0.31
C PHE A 16 4.65 9.31 -0.23
N SER A 17 5.86 9.31 -0.80
CA SER A 17 6.60 10.55 -1.02
C SER A 17 6.29 11.15 -2.38
N ILE A 18 6.55 10.43 -3.48
CA ILE A 18 6.42 11.01 -4.81
C ILE A 18 4.97 11.34 -5.14
N LEU A 19 4.04 10.36 -5.00
CA LEU A 19 2.62 10.61 -5.23
C LEU A 19 2.06 11.67 -4.28
N GLY A 20 2.46 11.63 -3.00
CA GLY A 20 2.02 12.62 -2.02
C GLY A 20 2.42 14.04 -2.41
N ILE A 21 3.66 14.23 -2.90
CA ILE A 21 4.15 15.52 -3.40
C ILE A 21 3.41 15.92 -4.68
N ALA A 22 3.25 14.99 -5.63
CA ALA A 22 2.59 15.24 -6.91
C ALA A 22 1.13 15.70 -6.75
N GLU A 23 0.42 15.13 -5.79
CA GLU A 23 -1.00 15.41 -5.52
C GLU A 23 -1.22 16.49 -4.43
N GLY A 24 -0.14 17.09 -3.91
CA GLY A 24 -0.23 18.11 -2.85
C GLY A 24 -0.74 17.59 -1.50
N ILE A 25 -0.58 16.28 -1.25
CA ILE A 25 -0.98 15.63 0.00
C ILE A 25 0.00 16.00 1.11
N THR A 26 -0.52 16.56 2.20
CA THR A 26 0.28 16.76 3.42
C THR A 26 0.56 15.41 4.08
N THR A 27 1.83 15.00 4.12
CA THR A 27 2.27 13.72 4.67
C THR A 27 3.07 13.89 5.96
N VAL A 28 2.65 13.19 7.02
CA VAL A 28 3.39 13.05 8.28
C VAL A 28 4.20 11.77 8.19
N TYR A 29 5.53 11.90 8.10
CA TYR A 29 6.45 10.77 8.05
C TYR A 29 6.85 10.33 9.45
N LEU A 30 6.64 9.05 9.74
CA LEU A 30 7.12 8.41 10.96
C LEU A 30 8.35 7.56 10.64
N GLN A 31 9.29 7.51 11.58
CA GLN A 31 10.43 6.60 11.52
C GLN A 31 9.98 5.12 11.41
N PRO A 32 10.75 4.27 10.71
CA PRO A 32 10.53 2.82 10.69
C PRO A 32 10.53 2.23 12.10
N GLY A 33 9.64 1.27 12.37
CA GLY A 33 9.58 0.58 13.67
C GLY A 33 9.01 1.42 14.83
N ASN A 34 8.35 2.55 14.53
CA ASN A 34 7.71 3.37 15.56
C ASN A 34 6.65 2.60 16.34
N ALA A 35 6.56 2.91 17.64
CA ALA A 35 5.56 2.31 18.51
C ALA A 35 4.13 2.63 18.01
N PRO A 36 3.19 1.66 18.01
CA PRO A 36 1.83 1.89 17.53
C PRO A 36 1.11 3.03 18.26
N ALA A 37 1.38 3.19 19.56
CA ALA A 37 0.86 4.30 20.35
C ALA A 37 1.35 5.69 19.85
N HIS A 38 2.59 5.76 19.34
CA HIS A 38 3.11 6.98 18.73
C HIS A 38 2.40 7.28 17.40
N THR A 39 2.19 6.26 16.56
CA THR A 39 1.41 6.39 15.31
C THR A 39 0.01 6.92 15.59
N LEU A 40 -0.70 6.32 16.56
CA LEU A 40 -2.02 6.79 16.99
C LEU A 40 -2.00 8.25 17.50
N ALA A 41 -0.99 8.62 18.29
CA ALA A 41 -0.82 9.99 18.76
C ALA A 41 -0.57 10.99 17.61
N CYS A 42 0.19 10.59 16.60
CA CYS A 42 0.43 11.41 15.41
C CYS A 42 -0.83 11.58 14.55
N ILE A 43 -1.62 10.53 14.38
CA ILE A 43 -2.90 10.60 13.66
C ILE A 43 -3.80 11.65 14.31
N ASP A 44 -3.95 11.62 15.63
CA ASP A 44 -4.80 12.58 16.34
C ASP A 44 -4.23 14.01 16.32
N LYS A 45 -2.92 14.15 16.60
CA LYS A 45 -2.25 15.46 16.65
C LYS A 45 -2.32 16.19 15.32
N TYR A 46 -2.06 15.49 14.22
CA TYR A 46 -1.98 16.09 12.88
C TYR A 46 -3.26 15.88 12.07
N ARG A 47 -4.30 15.30 12.68
CA ARG A 47 -5.59 14.99 12.06
C ARG A 47 -5.42 14.24 10.73
N CYS A 48 -4.60 13.20 10.73
CA CYS A 48 -4.38 12.39 9.53
C CYS A 48 -5.69 11.73 9.08
N THR A 49 -6.01 11.87 7.79
CA THR A 49 -7.23 11.31 7.18
C THR A 49 -7.04 9.95 6.52
N ALA A 50 -5.79 9.58 6.25
CA ALA A 50 -5.41 8.30 5.68
C ALA A 50 -4.15 7.76 6.36
N ILE A 51 -4.03 6.43 6.43
CA ILE A 51 -2.83 5.72 6.89
C ILE A 51 -2.41 4.68 5.85
N GLN A 52 -1.10 4.57 5.61
CA GLN A 52 -0.50 3.54 4.77
C GLN A 52 0.25 2.55 5.66
N GLY A 53 0.19 1.25 5.40
CA GLY A 53 0.94 0.27 6.19
C GLY A 53 0.94 -1.15 5.60
N THR A 54 1.76 -2.02 6.19
CA THR A 54 1.63 -3.48 6.00
C THR A 54 0.55 -4.02 6.93
N PRO A 55 0.02 -5.24 6.72
CA PRO A 55 -0.95 -5.83 7.66
C PRO A 55 -0.52 -5.78 9.12
N THR A 56 0.77 -6.00 9.40
CA THR A 56 1.34 -5.93 10.75
C THR A 56 1.06 -4.58 11.41
N VAL A 57 1.24 -3.47 10.70
CA VAL A 57 0.93 -2.11 11.21
C VAL A 57 -0.53 -2.04 11.65
N TYR A 58 -1.46 -2.52 10.83
CA TYR A 58 -2.88 -2.46 11.15
C TYR A 58 -3.22 -3.35 12.35
N TYR A 59 -2.66 -4.57 12.42
CA TYR A 59 -2.83 -5.44 13.57
C TYR A 59 -2.29 -4.80 14.85
N ASP A 60 -1.11 -4.20 14.80
CA ASP A 60 -0.49 -3.53 15.95
C ASP A 60 -1.34 -2.35 16.46
N LEU A 61 -1.94 -1.58 15.54
CA LEU A 61 -2.86 -0.49 15.91
C LEU A 61 -4.15 -1.03 16.55
N MET A 62 -4.79 -2.03 15.95
CA MET A 62 -6.05 -2.61 16.45
C MET A 62 -5.95 -3.27 17.82
N HIS A 63 -4.76 -3.79 18.17
CA HIS A 63 -4.48 -4.44 19.46
C HIS A 63 -3.84 -3.48 20.47
N ASN A 64 -3.58 -2.23 20.09
CA ASN A 64 -3.04 -1.26 21.03
C ASN A 64 -4.12 -0.82 22.03
N PRO A 65 -3.85 -0.85 23.36
CA PRO A 65 -4.81 -0.41 24.37
C PRO A 65 -5.29 1.05 24.19
N GLU A 66 -4.43 1.91 23.65
CA GLU A 66 -4.74 3.32 23.38
C GLU A 66 -5.74 3.51 22.24
N MET A 67 -5.99 2.49 21.41
CA MET A 67 -6.96 2.58 20.31
C MET A 67 -8.36 2.90 20.81
N SER A 68 -8.78 2.30 21.93
CA SER A 68 -10.10 2.53 22.55
C SER A 68 -10.29 3.97 23.04
N LYS A 69 -9.19 4.66 23.39
CA LYS A 69 -9.20 6.03 23.88
C LYS A 69 -9.32 7.07 22.78
N ARG A 70 -9.23 6.64 21.52
CA ARG A 70 -9.13 7.52 20.34
C ARG A 70 -10.37 7.41 19.45
N CYS A 71 -11.53 7.04 20.02
CA CYS A 71 -12.80 7.01 19.31
C CYS A 71 -13.09 8.38 18.64
N GLY A 72 -13.33 8.39 17.32
CA GLY A 72 -13.55 9.62 16.55
C GLY A 72 -12.30 10.21 15.88
N THR A 73 -11.28 9.39 15.60
CA THR A 73 -10.11 9.82 14.82
C THR A 73 -10.53 10.46 13.49
N SER A 74 -9.73 11.41 13.00
CA SER A 74 -9.87 11.97 11.64
C SER A 74 -9.65 10.94 10.52
N LEU A 75 -9.23 9.72 10.86
CA LEU A 75 -8.87 8.69 9.92
C LEU A 75 -10.11 8.17 9.20
N CYS A 76 -10.12 8.27 7.89
CA CYS A 76 -11.23 7.82 7.04
C CYS A 76 -10.81 6.67 6.13
N GLU A 77 -9.53 6.60 5.74
CA GLU A 77 -9.06 5.67 4.73
C GLU A 77 -7.79 4.94 5.18
N GLY A 78 -7.59 3.75 4.64
CA GLY A 78 -6.36 3.00 4.79
C GLY A 78 -5.91 2.38 3.46
N LEU A 79 -4.60 2.26 3.28
CA LEU A 79 -4.00 1.45 2.24
C LEU A 79 -3.10 0.37 2.85
N ILE A 80 -3.30 -0.87 2.40
CA ILE A 80 -2.46 -2.03 2.71
C ILE A 80 -1.68 -2.42 1.47
N GLY A 81 -0.37 -2.55 1.61
CA GLY A 81 0.49 -3.16 0.59
C GLY A 81 1.28 -4.35 1.09
N ALA A 82 2.25 -4.77 0.28
CA ALA A 82 3.19 -5.87 0.49
C ALA A 82 2.60 -7.29 0.48
N THR A 83 1.35 -7.50 0.90
CA THR A 83 0.73 -8.83 0.87
C THR A 83 -0.78 -8.77 0.76
N THR A 84 -1.37 -9.84 0.23
CA THR A 84 -2.82 -10.00 0.07
C THR A 84 -3.45 -10.48 1.37
N LEU A 85 -4.53 -9.82 1.80
CA LEU A 85 -5.38 -10.29 2.88
C LEU A 85 -6.72 -10.79 2.34
N GLN A 86 -7.30 -11.76 3.04
CA GLN A 86 -8.65 -12.23 2.74
C GLN A 86 -9.69 -11.20 3.19
N PRO A 87 -10.86 -11.10 2.53
CA PRO A 87 -11.89 -10.10 2.86
C PRO A 87 -12.27 -10.02 4.35
N PRO A 88 -12.43 -11.14 5.11
CA PRO A 88 -12.77 -11.06 6.53
C PRO A 88 -11.71 -10.33 7.37
N ALA A 89 -10.44 -10.45 7.02
CA ALA A 89 -9.37 -9.73 7.72
C ALA A 89 -9.41 -8.23 7.42
N LEU A 90 -9.71 -7.87 6.17
CA LEU A 90 -9.87 -6.47 5.74
C LEU A 90 -11.09 -5.82 6.42
N GLU A 91 -12.23 -6.51 6.47
CA GLU A 91 -13.44 -6.04 7.15
C GLU A 91 -13.22 -5.83 8.65
N ASN A 92 -12.48 -6.74 9.30
CA ASN A 92 -12.11 -6.57 10.70
C ASN A 92 -11.27 -5.30 10.92
N ILE A 93 -10.30 -5.02 10.03
CA ILE A 93 -9.50 -3.79 10.08
C ILE A 93 -10.39 -2.56 9.93
N VAL A 94 -11.27 -2.55 8.93
CA VAL A 94 -12.22 -1.46 8.67
C VAL A 94 -13.07 -1.18 9.91
N SER A 95 -13.69 -2.22 10.48
CA SER A 95 -14.55 -2.14 11.65
C SER A 95 -13.81 -1.65 12.90
N ARG A 96 -12.63 -2.21 13.20
CA ARG A 96 -11.86 -1.89 14.40
C ARG A 96 -11.23 -0.50 14.37
N LEU A 97 -10.83 -0.03 13.19
CA LEU A 97 -10.29 1.33 13.03
C LEU A 97 -11.37 2.37 12.78
N GLY A 98 -12.61 1.95 12.48
CA GLY A 98 -13.70 2.88 12.17
C GLY A 98 -13.48 3.66 10.87
N ILE A 99 -12.67 3.13 9.95
CA ILE A 99 -12.41 3.76 8.64
C ILE A 99 -13.54 3.39 7.66
N ARG A 100 -13.81 4.26 6.68
CA ARG A 100 -14.85 4.00 5.66
C ARG A 100 -14.34 3.16 4.50
N GLN A 101 -13.04 3.19 4.24
CA GLN A 101 -12.46 2.50 3.08
C GLN A 101 -11.07 2.00 3.37
N LEU A 102 -10.86 0.72 3.08
CA LEU A 102 -9.56 0.09 3.04
C LEU A 102 -9.29 -0.41 1.62
N VAL A 103 -8.13 -0.01 1.09
CA VAL A 103 -7.61 -0.35 -0.23
C VAL A 103 -6.45 -1.32 -0.06
N THR A 104 -6.39 -2.36 -0.87
CA THR A 104 -5.22 -3.23 -0.99
C THR A 104 -4.48 -2.93 -2.28
N ALA A 105 -3.16 -2.93 -2.23
CA ALA A 105 -2.29 -2.64 -3.36
C ALA A 105 -1.51 -3.91 -3.73
N TYR A 106 -1.55 -4.27 -5.02
CA TYR A 106 -0.69 -5.30 -5.61
C TYR A 106 0.34 -4.63 -6.51
N GLY A 107 1.60 -4.98 -6.31
CA GLY A 107 2.75 -4.44 -7.04
C GLY A 107 4.02 -5.20 -6.68
N LEU A 108 5.06 -4.94 -7.46
CA LEU A 108 6.38 -5.54 -7.34
C LEU A 108 7.42 -4.43 -7.29
N THR A 109 8.66 -4.76 -6.94
CA THR A 109 9.76 -3.78 -7.02
C THR A 109 10.00 -3.39 -8.48
N GLU A 110 9.88 -4.38 -9.37
CA GLU A 110 10.02 -4.33 -10.82
C GLU A 110 8.92 -3.50 -11.50
N THR A 111 7.82 -3.22 -10.80
CA THR A 111 6.74 -2.35 -11.29
C THR A 111 6.74 -0.96 -10.65
N ALA A 112 7.82 -0.62 -9.94
CA ALA A 112 8.03 0.66 -9.30
C ALA A 112 6.82 1.10 -8.43
N GLY A 113 6.20 0.16 -7.71
CA GLY A 113 4.98 0.39 -6.93
C GLY A 113 3.79 -0.44 -7.41
N PRO A 114 2.56 -0.06 -7.03
CA PRO A 114 1.35 -0.79 -7.33
C PRO A 114 1.02 -0.74 -8.82
N VAL A 115 0.38 -1.81 -9.27
CA VAL A 115 -0.13 -1.97 -10.64
C VAL A 115 -1.61 -2.28 -10.65
N ALA A 116 -2.15 -2.69 -9.49
CA ALA A 116 -3.55 -2.98 -9.31
C ALA A 116 -4.00 -2.69 -7.88
N PHE A 117 -5.26 -2.30 -7.72
CA PHE A 117 -5.86 -2.05 -6.41
C PHE A 117 -7.13 -2.88 -6.20
N GLY A 118 -7.30 -3.37 -4.97
CA GLY A 118 -8.50 -4.04 -4.49
C GLY A 118 -9.22 -3.19 -3.44
N LEU A 119 -10.53 -3.38 -3.32
CA LEU A 119 -11.34 -2.79 -2.26
C LEU A 119 -11.72 -3.87 -1.26
N HIS A 120 -11.71 -3.54 0.03
CA HIS A 120 -12.03 -4.52 1.09
C HIS A 120 -13.37 -5.26 0.95
N HIS A 121 -14.36 -4.67 0.26
CA HIS A 121 -15.69 -5.25 0.03
C HIS A 121 -15.85 -5.86 -1.38
N GLU A 122 -14.80 -5.89 -2.19
CA GLU A 122 -14.81 -6.46 -3.54
C GLU A 122 -13.77 -7.57 -3.67
N ALA A 123 -14.08 -8.60 -4.46
CA ALA A 123 -13.12 -9.63 -4.80
C ALA A 123 -12.22 -9.16 -5.97
N GLY A 124 -10.93 -9.44 -5.86
CA GLY A 124 -9.96 -9.19 -6.92
C GLY A 124 -9.38 -7.78 -6.93
N TYR A 125 -8.61 -7.49 -7.98
CA TYR A 125 -7.89 -6.24 -8.17
C TYR A 125 -8.22 -5.65 -9.54
N ARG A 126 -8.28 -4.33 -9.62
CA ARG A 126 -8.42 -3.59 -10.88
C ARG A 126 -7.06 -2.97 -11.27
N PRO A 127 -6.61 -3.14 -12.52
CA PRO A 127 -5.38 -2.50 -13.00
C PRO A 127 -5.44 -0.97 -12.87
N MET A 128 -4.29 -0.35 -12.65
CA MET A 128 -4.13 1.10 -12.77
C MET A 128 -4.34 1.59 -14.21
N PRO A 129 -4.66 2.88 -14.41
CA PRO A 129 -4.69 3.48 -15.73
C PRO A 129 -3.39 3.19 -16.50
N HIS A 130 -3.52 2.86 -17.79
CA HIS A 130 -2.39 2.52 -18.68
C HIS A 130 -1.59 1.27 -18.29
N THR A 131 -2.11 0.45 -17.38
CA THR A 131 -1.51 -0.83 -17.00
C THR A 131 -2.37 -1.99 -17.49
N GLU A 132 -1.73 -2.94 -18.16
CA GLU A 132 -2.33 -4.19 -18.61
C GLU A 132 -1.90 -5.34 -17.70
N LEU A 133 -2.86 -6.19 -17.34
CA LEU A 133 -2.63 -7.44 -16.61
C LEU A 133 -3.15 -8.60 -17.44
N ARG A 134 -2.39 -9.69 -17.48
CA ARG A 134 -2.86 -10.99 -18.00
C ARG A 134 -2.40 -12.11 -17.09
N VAL A 135 -3.14 -13.22 -17.12
CA VAL A 135 -2.70 -14.47 -16.50
C VAL A 135 -2.34 -15.45 -17.60
N ARG A 136 -1.10 -15.95 -17.61
CA ARG A 136 -0.65 -17.01 -18.52
C ARG A 136 0.15 -18.04 -17.75
N ASN A 137 -0.10 -19.32 -18.00
CA ASN A 137 0.60 -20.42 -17.33
C ASN A 137 0.60 -20.30 -15.79
N HIS A 138 -0.54 -19.89 -15.20
CA HIS A 138 -0.71 -19.64 -13.76
C HIS A 138 0.11 -18.48 -13.17
N GLU A 139 0.73 -17.65 -14.01
CA GLU A 139 1.52 -16.49 -13.61
C GLU A 139 0.82 -15.18 -14.01
N VAL A 140 0.88 -14.17 -13.13
CA VAL A 140 0.45 -12.82 -13.45
C VAL A 140 1.55 -12.13 -14.25
N GLN A 141 1.18 -11.55 -15.38
CA GLN A 141 2.11 -10.77 -16.20
C GLN A 141 1.60 -9.34 -16.31
N VAL A 142 2.53 -8.39 -16.23
CA VAL A 142 2.26 -6.96 -16.18
C VAL A 142 2.91 -6.26 -17.36
N ARG A 143 2.19 -5.32 -17.98
CA ARG A 143 2.78 -4.39 -18.95
C ARG A 143 2.23 -2.99 -18.69
N GLY A 144 3.11 -1.99 -18.64
CA GLY A 144 2.69 -0.62 -18.34
C GLY A 144 3.86 0.32 -18.12
N PRO A 145 3.59 1.62 -17.94
CA PRO A 145 4.61 2.66 -17.86
C PRO A 145 5.46 2.60 -16.58
N THR A 146 5.01 1.89 -15.55
CA THR A 146 5.73 1.75 -14.27
C THR A 146 6.64 0.52 -14.23
N VAL A 147 6.57 -0.36 -15.23
CA VAL A 147 7.50 -1.50 -15.35
C VAL A 147 8.91 -0.96 -15.58
N PHE A 148 9.87 -1.45 -14.81
CA PHE A 148 11.26 -1.05 -14.87
C PHE A 148 11.90 -1.35 -16.26
N ALA A 149 13.10 -0.82 -16.49
CA ALA A 149 13.86 -1.12 -17.71
C ALA A 149 14.67 -2.44 -17.63
N GLY A 150 14.77 -3.04 -16.44
CA GLY A 150 15.57 -4.23 -16.16
C GLY A 150 16.39 -4.10 -14.88
N TYR A 151 17.08 -5.18 -14.51
CA TYR A 151 17.97 -5.20 -13.36
C TYR A 151 19.33 -4.57 -13.71
N TRP A 152 19.89 -3.86 -12.73
CA TRP A 152 21.23 -3.26 -12.88
C TRP A 152 22.30 -4.35 -13.02
N ASP A 153 23.22 -4.16 -13.98
CA ASP A 153 24.36 -5.06 -14.23
C ASP A 153 23.96 -6.51 -14.59
N HIS A 154 22.80 -6.68 -15.22
CA HIS A 154 22.32 -7.97 -15.74
C HIS A 154 21.92 -7.83 -17.21
N ASP A 155 22.32 -8.80 -18.03
CA ASP A 155 21.96 -8.86 -19.46
C ASP A 155 20.47 -9.25 -19.65
N ASP A 156 19.90 -9.97 -18.68
CA ASP A 156 18.49 -10.30 -18.65
C ASP A 156 17.70 -9.19 -17.94
N THR A 157 16.84 -8.52 -18.70
CA THR A 157 15.94 -7.49 -18.18
C THR A 157 14.83 -8.07 -17.29
N GLY A 158 14.59 -9.38 -17.34
CA GLY A 158 13.43 -10.04 -16.75
C GLY A 158 12.15 -9.86 -17.57
N LEU A 159 12.17 -9.08 -18.66
CA LEU A 159 11.01 -8.84 -19.52
C LEU A 159 10.95 -9.86 -20.67
N LEU A 160 9.74 -10.30 -21.00
CA LEU A 160 9.48 -11.08 -22.20
C LEU A 160 9.68 -10.24 -23.47
N PRO A 161 9.98 -10.86 -24.64
CA PRO A 161 10.18 -10.14 -25.90
C PRO A 161 8.99 -9.25 -26.34
N ASP A 162 7.78 -9.54 -25.87
CA ASP A 162 6.56 -8.75 -26.13
C ASP A 162 6.32 -7.62 -25.09
N GLY A 163 7.31 -7.36 -24.24
CA GLY A 163 7.34 -6.27 -23.25
C GLY A 163 6.58 -6.56 -21.95
N TRP A 164 6.22 -7.82 -21.69
CA TRP A 164 5.53 -8.21 -20.46
C TRP A 164 6.52 -8.62 -19.38
N LEU A 165 6.29 -8.12 -18.16
CA LEU A 165 6.99 -8.55 -16.96
C LEU A 165 6.26 -9.76 -16.34
N PRO A 166 6.88 -10.95 -16.28
CA PRO A 166 6.43 -12.06 -15.44
C PRO A 166 6.57 -11.72 -13.95
N SER A 167 5.53 -12.01 -13.15
CA SER A 167 5.56 -11.71 -11.71
C SER A 167 6.42 -12.67 -10.89
N GLY A 168 6.75 -13.84 -11.43
CA GLY A 168 7.23 -14.99 -10.66
C GLY A 168 6.11 -15.77 -10.00
#